data_AF-A0A7J6SFU6-F1
#
_entry.id   AF-A0A7J6SFU6-F1
#
_cell.length_a   1.000
_cell.length_b   1.000
_cell.length_c   1.000
_cell.angle_alpha   90.00
_cell.angle_beta   90.00
_cell.angle_gamma   90.00
#
_symmetry.space_group_name_H-M   'P 1'
#
loop_
_entity.id
_entity.type
_entity.pdbx_description
1 polymer ?
#
loop_
_entity_poly.entity_id
_entity_poly.type
_entity_poly.pdbx_seq_one_letter_code
_entity_poly.pdbx_strand_id
1 'polypeptide(L)'
;GADDVRNDALVMQIIRALGDMLDAEALMCAQPSDKEQLFKTYDAITLAPRCGMVRWVHELTSLIQMAKHQPNFREHDMLEWRRLTYEALKNAGINPSKTPRKLWDHGILLQVWRTLRARRQSETGDGFIRTELVLQAGSPKQLFASYRRFAASMAINSAASVFAGMGDRHLENISVHRPTGAVVHIDFSVSFHKGRRLKVPERVPMRLTAGLRSVLQSTPGEFRKLMSDLVAKSRWNAGTRLVDGD
;
A
#
# COMPACT_ATOMS: atom_id res chain seq x y z
N GLY A 1 -5.71 22.34 10.37
CA GLY A 1 -4.61 21.58 11.01
C GLY A 1 -3.33 22.37 10.83
N ALA A 2 -2.40 22.24 11.77
CA ALA A 2 -1.09 22.91 11.74
C ALA A 2 -0.05 22.07 10.97
N ASP A 3 -0.48 21.42 9.88
CA ASP A 3 0.22 20.34 9.22
C ASP A 3 0.87 20.82 7.91
N ASP A 4 2.07 20.30 7.67
CA ASP A 4 2.85 20.55 6.46
C ASP A 4 2.54 19.49 5.41
N VAL A 5 1.81 19.89 4.36
CA VAL A 5 1.34 19.00 3.29
C VAL A 5 2.29 18.93 2.08
N ARG A 6 3.51 19.47 2.19
CA ARG A 6 4.48 19.47 1.08
C ARG A 6 4.85 18.06 0.62
N ASN A 7 4.97 17.12 1.56
CA ASN A 7 5.24 15.72 1.22
C ASN A 7 4.09 15.12 0.42
N ASP A 8 2.85 15.36 0.83
CA ASP A 8 1.65 14.92 0.10
C ASP A 8 1.62 15.48 -1.32
N ALA A 9 1.87 16.79 -1.48
CA ALA A 9 1.91 17.43 -2.80
C ALA A 9 2.97 16.79 -3.72
N LEU A 10 4.19 16.62 -3.21
CA LEU A 10 5.29 16.04 -3.98
C LEU A 10 5.05 14.57 -4.32
N VAL A 11 4.57 13.77 -3.36
CA VAL A 11 4.24 12.37 -3.60
C VAL A 11 3.11 12.22 -4.61
N MET A 12 2.07 13.06 -4.54
CA MET A 12 0.99 13.04 -5.53
C MET A 12 1.49 13.38 -6.93
N GLN A 13 2.44 14.31 -7.07
CA GLN A 13 3.10 14.58 -8.36
C GLN A 13 3.88 13.35 -8.87
N ILE A 14 4.60 12.65 -7.99
CA ILE A 14 5.32 11.41 -8.36
C ILE A 14 4.32 10.33 -8.83
N ILE A 15 3.22 10.13 -8.11
CA ILE A 15 2.18 9.15 -8.48
C ILE A 15 1.58 9.49 -9.84
N ARG A 16 1.28 10.77 -10.11
CA ARG A 16 0.78 11.23 -11.43
C ARG A 16 1.78 10.94 -12.53
N ALA A 17 3.03 11.36 -12.35
CA ALA A 17 4.09 11.14 -13.33
C ALA A 17 4.27 9.65 -13.65
N LEU A 18 4.22 8.76 -12.64
CA LEU A 18 4.28 7.32 -12.85
C LEU A 18 3.06 6.77 -13.58
N GLY A 19 1.86 7.24 -13.24
CA GLY A 19 0.63 6.87 -13.96
C GLY A 19 0.64 7.32 -15.42
N ASP A 20 1.22 8.48 -15.71
CA ASP A 20 1.35 9.01 -17.07
C ASP A 20 2.35 8.20 -17.91
N MET A 21 3.40 7.66 -17.30
CA MET A 21 4.38 6.77 -17.96
C MET A 21 3.77 5.45 -18.43
N LEU A 22 2.67 4.98 -17.83
CA LEU A 22 2.00 3.77 -18.29
C LEU A 22 1.14 4.05 -19.51
N ASP A 23 1.33 3.27 -20.58
CA ASP A 23 0.58 3.45 -21.82
C ASP A 23 -0.90 3.12 -21.60
N ALA A 24 -1.78 3.80 -22.32
CA ALA A 24 -3.22 3.52 -22.28
C ALA A 24 -3.52 2.04 -22.58
N GLU A 25 -2.72 1.41 -23.45
CA GLU A 25 -2.80 -0.02 -23.77
C GLU A 25 -2.34 -0.92 -22.61
N ALA A 26 -1.26 -0.57 -21.91
CA ALA A 26 -0.81 -1.29 -20.71
C ALA A 26 -1.87 -1.25 -19.59
N LEU A 27 -2.67 -0.20 -19.60
CA LEU A 27 -3.77 0.06 -18.70
C LEU A 27 -5.15 -0.39 -19.25
N MET A 28 -5.20 -0.85 -20.51
CA MET A 28 -6.41 -1.16 -21.29
C MET A 28 -7.53 -0.12 -21.15
N CYS A 29 -7.14 1.14 -21.10
CA CYS A 29 -8.02 2.28 -21.21
C CYS A 29 -8.59 2.33 -22.63
N ALA A 30 -9.90 2.50 -22.77
CA ALA A 30 -10.48 2.80 -24.09
C ALA A 30 -10.15 4.24 -24.49
N GLN A 31 -10.00 5.14 -23.51
CA GLN A 31 -9.66 6.56 -23.69
C GLN A 31 -8.66 7.04 -22.62
N PRO A 32 -7.81 8.05 -22.89
CA PRO A 32 -6.91 8.62 -21.89
C PRO A 32 -7.59 9.07 -20.58
N SER A 33 -8.84 9.54 -20.65
CA SER A 33 -9.66 9.89 -19.48
C SER A 33 -9.92 8.72 -18.53
N ASP A 34 -9.80 7.47 -19.00
CA ASP A 34 -9.97 6.29 -18.16
C ASP A 34 -8.80 6.12 -17.18
N LYS A 35 -7.65 6.78 -17.43
CA LYS A 35 -6.48 6.72 -16.53
C LYS A 35 -6.82 7.24 -15.13
N GLU A 36 -7.63 8.29 -15.02
CA GLU A 36 -8.11 8.83 -13.73
C GLU A 36 -9.03 7.86 -12.95
N GLN A 37 -9.57 6.85 -13.62
CA GLN A 37 -10.32 5.79 -12.98
C GLN A 37 -9.40 4.67 -12.48
N LEU A 38 -8.20 4.53 -13.04
CA LEU A 38 -7.26 3.46 -12.73
C LEU A 38 -6.40 3.74 -11.51
N PHE A 39 -6.00 4.99 -11.31
CA PHE A 39 -5.31 5.42 -10.11
C PHE A 39 -5.88 6.76 -9.64
N LYS A 40 -6.18 6.86 -8.35
CA LYS A 40 -6.71 8.08 -7.75
C LYS A 40 -5.58 8.87 -7.10
N THR A 41 -5.55 10.16 -7.39
CA THR A 41 -4.69 11.14 -6.72
C THR A 41 -5.58 12.20 -6.09
N TYR A 42 -5.03 12.94 -5.14
CA TYR A 42 -5.71 14.08 -4.54
C TYR A 42 -4.82 15.31 -4.60
N ASP A 43 -5.44 16.47 -4.59
CA ASP A 43 -4.69 17.73 -4.54
C ASP A 43 -4.32 18.04 -3.10
N ALA A 44 -3.04 18.33 -2.89
CA ALA A 44 -2.52 18.89 -1.66
C ALA A 44 -1.87 20.23 -2.00
N ILE A 45 -2.37 21.31 -1.39
CA ILE A 45 -1.95 22.69 -1.65
C ILE A 45 -1.35 23.24 -0.36
N THR A 46 -0.06 23.57 -0.41
CA THR A 46 0.63 24.24 0.70
C THR A 46 0.31 25.73 0.65
N LEU A 47 -0.28 26.26 1.73
CA LEU A 47 -0.61 27.69 1.86
C LEU A 47 0.46 28.43 2.67
N ALA A 48 1.02 27.78 3.69
CA ALA A 48 2.13 28.26 4.52
C ALA A 48 2.90 27.06 5.12
N PRO A 49 4.06 27.25 5.77
CA PRO A 49 4.88 26.12 6.26
C PRO A 49 4.18 25.13 7.20
N ARG A 50 3.10 25.56 7.88
CA ARG A 50 2.28 24.73 8.77
C ARG A 50 0.79 24.84 8.44
N CYS A 51 0.48 25.18 7.21
CA CYS A 51 -0.89 25.33 6.75
C CYS A 51 -1.01 24.81 5.32
N GLY A 52 -1.90 23.86 5.12
CA GLY A 52 -2.21 23.33 3.81
C GLY A 52 -3.63 22.82 3.74
N MET A 53 -4.08 22.61 2.51
CA MET A 53 -5.37 22.00 2.20
C MET A 53 -5.12 20.69 1.48
N VAL A 54 -5.88 19.66 1.85
CA VAL A 54 -5.89 18.38 1.16
C VAL A 54 -7.31 18.13 0.67
N ARG A 55 -7.45 17.77 -0.61
CA ARG A 55 -8.75 17.38 -1.16
C ARG A 55 -9.22 16.11 -0.48
N TRP A 56 -10.44 16.15 0.03
CA TRP A 56 -11.12 14.94 0.50
C TRP A 56 -11.47 14.05 -0.70
N VAL A 57 -11.11 12.77 -0.61
CA VAL A 57 -11.51 11.75 -1.59
C VAL A 57 -12.67 10.96 -0.99
N HIS A 58 -13.85 11.10 -1.58
CA HIS A 58 -15.05 10.39 -1.15
C HIS A 58 -14.94 8.89 -1.43
N GLU A 59 -15.77 8.09 -0.74
CA GLU A 59 -15.89 6.64 -0.99
C GLU A 59 -14.59 5.83 -0.83
N LEU A 60 -13.64 6.35 -0.04
CA LEU A 60 -12.49 5.58 0.42
C LEU A 60 -12.86 4.73 1.62
N THR A 61 -12.57 3.44 1.54
CA THR A 61 -12.57 2.53 2.69
C THR A 61 -11.13 2.08 2.94
N SER A 62 -10.61 2.34 4.13
CA SER A 62 -9.27 1.88 4.55
C SER A 62 -9.21 0.35 4.64
N LEU A 63 -8.03 -0.23 4.46
CA LEU A 63 -7.86 -1.68 4.60
C LEU A 63 -8.19 -2.18 6.01
N ILE A 64 -8.00 -1.35 7.05
CA ILE A 64 -8.38 -1.74 8.42
C ILE A 64 -9.90 -1.80 8.56
N GLN A 65 -10.65 -0.88 7.94
CA GLN A 65 -12.11 -0.91 7.95
C GLN A 65 -12.63 -2.14 7.21
N MET A 66 -12.04 -2.48 6.06
CA MET A 66 -12.39 -3.72 5.33
C MET A 66 -12.09 -4.98 6.15
N ALA A 67 -10.96 -4.99 6.88
CA ALA A 67 -10.64 -6.09 7.79
C ALA A 67 -11.67 -6.17 8.93
N LYS A 68 -12.07 -5.03 9.50
CA LYS A 68 -13.09 -4.92 10.55
C LYS A 68 -14.47 -5.41 10.13
N HIS A 69 -14.83 -5.26 8.85
CA HIS A 69 -16.10 -5.76 8.32
C HIS A 69 -16.13 -7.28 8.11
N GLN A 70 -15.01 -7.98 8.28
CA GLN A 70 -15.03 -9.44 8.15
C GLN A 70 -15.80 -10.06 9.33
N PRO A 71 -16.64 -11.08 9.09
CA PRO A 71 -17.49 -11.67 10.12
C PRO A 71 -16.71 -12.27 11.30
N ASN A 72 -15.45 -12.66 11.07
CA ASN A 72 -14.57 -13.24 12.09
C ASN A 72 -13.60 -12.22 12.71
N PHE A 73 -13.71 -10.92 12.38
CA PHE A 73 -12.86 -9.89 12.97
C PHE A 73 -13.26 -9.63 14.42
N ARG A 74 -12.27 -9.48 15.30
CA ARG A 74 -12.50 -9.20 16.73
C ARG A 74 -12.03 -7.79 17.05
N GLU A 75 -12.85 -7.02 17.76
CA GLU A 75 -12.58 -5.60 18.04
C GLU A 75 -11.28 -5.37 18.81
N HIS A 76 -10.85 -6.34 19.62
CA HIS A 76 -9.58 -6.33 20.35
C HIS A 76 -8.38 -6.88 19.55
N ASP A 77 -8.52 -7.17 18.25
CA ASP A 77 -7.51 -7.85 17.45
C ASP A 77 -6.13 -7.20 17.54
N MET A 78 -6.00 -5.87 17.56
CA MET A 78 -4.66 -5.24 17.64
C MET A 78 -3.94 -5.51 18.96
N LEU A 79 -4.66 -5.43 20.09
CA LEU A 79 -4.12 -5.74 21.41
C LEU A 79 -3.89 -7.25 21.56
N GLU A 80 -4.80 -8.05 21.02
CA GLU A 80 -4.71 -9.50 20.99
C GLU A 80 -3.49 -9.95 20.18
N TRP A 81 -3.29 -9.47 18.96
CA TRP A 81 -2.13 -9.78 18.12
C TRP A 81 -0.82 -9.37 18.79
N ARG A 82 -0.78 -8.25 19.52
CA ARG A 82 0.38 -7.88 20.35
C ARG A 82 0.62 -8.90 21.46
N ARG A 83 -0.43 -9.28 22.20
CA ARG A 83 -0.35 -10.30 23.27
C ARG A 83 0.14 -11.64 22.72
N LEU A 84 -0.46 -12.13 21.64
CA LEU A 84 -0.09 -13.38 20.96
C LEU A 84 1.35 -13.35 20.45
N THR A 85 1.80 -12.21 19.92
CA THR A 85 3.20 -12.03 19.52
C THR A 85 4.14 -12.15 20.71
N TYR A 86 3.81 -11.51 21.83
CA TYR A 86 4.63 -11.54 23.04
C TYR A 86 4.66 -12.94 23.67
N GLU A 87 3.54 -13.66 23.66
CA GLU A 87 3.45 -15.05 24.11
C GLU A 87 4.27 -15.99 23.22
N ALA A 88 4.14 -15.88 21.90
CA ALA A 88 4.91 -16.67 20.96
C ALA A 88 6.42 -16.41 21.09
N LEU A 89 6.83 -15.16 21.30
CA LEU A 89 8.24 -14.81 21.58
C LEU A 89 8.74 -15.45 22.88
N LYS A 90 7.96 -15.36 23.97
CA LYS A 90 8.32 -15.97 25.25
C LYS A 90 8.47 -17.49 25.13
N ASN A 91 7.52 -18.14 24.45
CA ASN A 91 7.55 -19.59 24.23
C ASN A 91 8.75 -20.02 23.38
N ALA A 92 9.24 -19.14 22.50
CA ALA A 92 10.45 -19.36 21.72
C ALA A 92 11.74 -18.90 22.43
N GLY A 93 11.68 -18.55 23.71
CA GLY A 93 12.85 -18.21 24.53
C GLY A 93 13.26 -16.73 24.54
N ILE A 94 12.51 -15.84 23.89
CA ILE A 94 12.76 -14.39 23.93
C ILE A 94 11.78 -13.73 24.89
N ASN A 95 12.29 -13.08 25.95
CA ASN A 95 11.46 -12.21 26.78
C ASN A 95 11.43 -10.79 26.19
N PRO A 96 10.33 -10.36 25.53
CA PRO A 96 10.28 -9.06 24.85
C PRO A 96 10.31 -7.86 25.80
N SER A 97 10.02 -8.06 27.09
CA SER A 97 10.07 -6.99 28.11
C SER A 97 11.47 -6.76 28.66
N LYS A 98 12.36 -7.76 28.58
CA LYS A 98 13.73 -7.70 29.12
C LYS A 98 14.81 -7.65 28.04
N THR A 99 14.54 -8.24 26.89
CA THR A 99 15.52 -8.40 25.81
C THR A 99 15.39 -7.27 24.80
N PRO A 100 16.41 -6.43 24.60
CA PRO A 100 16.39 -5.40 23.56
C PRO A 100 16.11 -5.97 22.17
N ARG A 101 15.25 -5.32 21.39
CA ARG A 101 14.85 -5.78 20.03
C ARG A 101 16.01 -6.06 19.09
N LYS A 102 17.11 -5.31 19.21
CA LYS A 102 18.33 -5.50 18.41
C LYS A 102 19.01 -6.86 18.64
N LEU A 103 18.70 -7.55 19.74
CA LEU A 103 19.24 -8.86 20.09
C LEU A 103 18.25 -10.01 19.79
N TRP A 104 17.10 -9.70 19.17
CA TRP A 104 16.13 -10.75 18.83
C TRP A 104 16.65 -11.55 17.63
N ASP A 105 16.76 -12.86 17.81
CA ASP A 105 17.22 -13.77 16.76
C ASP A 105 16.26 -13.79 15.56
N HIS A 106 16.80 -13.72 14.34
CA HIS A 106 15.98 -13.64 13.13
C HIS A 106 15.25 -14.96 12.83
N GLY A 107 15.83 -16.12 13.19
CA GLY A 107 15.20 -17.43 13.05
C GLY A 107 13.98 -17.56 13.95
N ILE A 108 14.10 -17.13 15.20
CA ILE A 108 12.98 -17.08 16.16
C ILE A 108 11.88 -16.13 15.65
N LEU A 109 12.24 -14.94 15.16
CA LEU A 109 11.25 -14.00 14.63
C LEU A 109 10.49 -14.57 13.42
N LEU A 110 11.20 -15.28 12.54
CA LEU A 110 10.59 -15.96 11.40
C LEU A 110 9.65 -17.09 11.84
N GLN A 111 10.04 -17.87 12.85
CA GLN A 111 9.20 -18.91 13.44
C GLN A 111 7.92 -18.32 14.04
N VAL A 112 8.05 -17.29 14.90
CA VAL A 112 6.91 -16.60 15.51
C VAL A 112 5.99 -16.03 14.44
N TRP A 113 6.56 -15.39 13.40
CA TRP A 113 5.77 -14.88 12.28
C TRP A 113 5.02 -16.00 11.57
N ARG A 114 5.65 -17.15 11.27
CA ARG A 114 4.99 -18.30 10.63
C ARG A 114 3.82 -18.84 11.47
N THR A 115 4.01 -18.96 12.79
CA THR A 115 2.96 -19.42 13.72
C THR A 115 1.75 -18.48 13.70
N LEU A 116 1.99 -17.18 13.90
CA LEU A 116 0.92 -16.17 13.88
C LEU A 116 0.25 -16.08 12.51
N ARG A 117 1.04 -16.24 11.44
CA ARG A 117 0.55 -16.21 10.08
C ARG A 117 -0.37 -17.39 9.77
N ALA A 118 0.00 -18.60 10.19
CA ALA A 118 -0.84 -19.79 10.04
C ALA A 118 -2.17 -19.65 10.80
N ARG A 119 -2.11 -19.14 12.04
CA ARG A 119 -3.30 -18.85 12.84
C ARG A 119 -4.23 -17.84 12.16
N ARG A 120 -3.68 -16.72 11.67
CA ARG A 120 -4.48 -15.72 10.95
C ARG A 120 -5.15 -16.33 9.73
N GLN A 121 -4.41 -17.15 8.97
CA GLN A 121 -4.92 -17.83 7.80
C GLN A 121 -6.12 -18.72 8.13
N SER A 122 -6.08 -19.47 9.23
CA SER A 122 -7.18 -20.35 9.65
C SER A 122 -8.39 -19.59 10.20
N GLU A 123 -8.19 -18.46 10.89
CA GLU A 123 -9.27 -17.71 11.54
C GLU A 123 -10.03 -16.78 10.57
N THR A 124 -9.30 -16.06 9.72
CA THR A 124 -9.86 -14.94 8.93
C THR A 124 -9.50 -15.01 7.44
N GLY A 125 -8.47 -15.78 7.07
CA GLY A 125 -7.93 -15.81 5.71
C GLY A 125 -7.34 -14.46 5.26
N ASP A 126 -7.14 -14.32 3.95
CA ASP A 126 -6.61 -13.10 3.31
C ASP A 126 -7.59 -12.45 2.35
N GLY A 127 -8.79 -12.99 2.25
CA GLY A 127 -9.75 -12.64 1.21
C GLY A 127 -10.42 -11.29 1.44
N PHE A 128 -10.21 -10.61 2.57
CA PHE A 128 -11.05 -9.47 2.98
C PHE A 128 -11.18 -8.36 1.93
N ILE A 129 -10.08 -8.02 1.22
CA ILE A 129 -10.12 -7.02 0.14
C ILE A 129 -10.88 -7.57 -1.08
N ARG A 130 -10.62 -8.83 -1.44
CA ARG A 130 -11.29 -9.50 -2.56
C ARG A 130 -12.79 -9.62 -2.30
N THR A 131 -13.20 -9.98 -1.09
CA THR A 131 -14.60 -10.04 -0.65
C THR A 131 -15.26 -8.70 -0.83
N GLU A 132 -14.63 -7.61 -0.37
CA GLU A 132 -15.17 -6.26 -0.56
C GLU A 132 -15.37 -5.93 -2.05
N LEU A 133 -14.36 -6.19 -2.89
CA LEU A 133 -14.48 -5.92 -4.34
C LEU A 133 -15.61 -6.73 -5.00
N VAL A 134 -15.86 -7.96 -4.54
CA VAL A 134 -16.97 -8.80 -5.01
C VAL A 134 -18.31 -8.19 -4.59
N LEU A 135 -18.44 -7.76 -3.33
CA LEU A 135 -19.67 -7.16 -2.81
C LEU A 135 -20.02 -5.83 -3.50
N GLN A 136 -19.03 -5.07 -3.94
CA GLN A 136 -19.22 -3.80 -4.64
C GLN A 136 -19.50 -3.97 -6.15
N ALA A 137 -19.21 -5.13 -6.73
CA ALA A 137 -19.35 -5.32 -8.16
C ALA A 137 -20.78 -5.72 -8.56
N GLY A 138 -21.41 -4.96 -9.44
CA GLY A 138 -22.75 -5.28 -9.98
C GLY A 138 -22.75 -6.32 -11.10
N SER A 139 -21.58 -6.74 -11.60
CA SER A 139 -21.45 -7.79 -12.63
C SER A 139 -20.03 -8.37 -12.67
N PRO A 140 -19.84 -9.57 -13.25
CA PRO A 140 -18.51 -10.16 -13.46
C PRO A 140 -17.57 -9.27 -14.28
N LYS A 141 -18.10 -8.56 -15.28
CA LYS A 141 -17.34 -7.61 -16.10
C LYS A 141 -16.79 -6.45 -15.25
N GLN A 142 -17.64 -5.89 -14.39
CA GLN A 142 -17.23 -4.82 -13.47
C GLN A 142 -16.22 -5.33 -12.44
N LEU A 143 -16.42 -6.52 -11.88
CA LEU A 143 -15.49 -7.14 -10.93
C LEU A 143 -14.10 -7.32 -11.55
N PHE A 144 -14.03 -7.87 -12.75
CA PHE A 144 -12.77 -8.06 -13.44
C PHE A 144 -12.09 -6.73 -13.74
N ALA A 145 -12.84 -5.71 -14.17
CA ALA A 145 -12.31 -4.37 -14.33
C ALA A 145 -11.72 -3.84 -13.01
N SER A 146 -12.42 -3.99 -11.88
CA SER A 146 -11.93 -3.58 -10.55
C SER A 146 -10.63 -4.29 -10.14
N TYR A 147 -10.48 -5.59 -10.41
CA TYR A 147 -9.20 -6.29 -10.15
C TYR A 147 -8.04 -5.73 -10.96
N ARG A 148 -8.28 -5.36 -12.21
CA ARG A 148 -7.26 -4.73 -13.06
C ARG A 148 -6.90 -3.32 -12.58
N ARG A 149 -7.92 -2.52 -12.21
CA ARG A 149 -7.69 -1.19 -11.60
C ARG A 149 -6.88 -1.31 -10.31
N PHE A 150 -7.23 -2.29 -9.47
CA PHE A 150 -6.50 -2.59 -8.25
C PHE A 150 -5.04 -2.92 -8.55
N ALA A 151 -4.76 -3.81 -9.51
CA ALA A 151 -3.40 -4.18 -9.88
C ALA A 151 -2.59 -2.98 -10.41
N ALA A 152 -3.19 -2.15 -11.25
CA ALA A 152 -2.55 -0.96 -11.81
C ALA A 152 -2.26 0.11 -10.77
N SER A 153 -3.25 0.53 -9.99
CA SER A 153 -3.05 1.47 -8.88
C SER A 153 -2.08 0.95 -7.83
N MET A 154 -2.11 -0.36 -7.53
CA MET A 154 -1.15 -0.97 -6.63
C MET A 154 0.28 -0.88 -7.20
N ALA A 155 0.48 -1.17 -8.50
CA ALA A 155 1.80 -1.06 -9.13
C ALA A 155 2.32 0.39 -9.10
N ILE A 156 1.49 1.37 -9.45
CA ILE A 156 1.86 2.80 -9.42
C ILE A 156 2.24 3.23 -7.99
N ASN A 157 1.39 2.95 -6.99
CA ASN A 157 1.66 3.31 -5.60
C ASN A 157 2.87 2.55 -5.02
N SER A 158 3.09 1.31 -5.43
CA SER A 158 4.28 0.51 -5.08
C SER A 158 5.56 1.09 -5.67
N ALA A 159 5.56 1.45 -6.95
CA ALA A 159 6.69 2.12 -7.59
C ALA A 159 6.98 3.47 -6.93
N ALA A 160 5.94 4.26 -6.65
CA ALA A 160 6.06 5.50 -5.90
C ALA A 160 6.68 5.24 -4.51
N SER A 161 6.24 4.21 -3.80
CA SER A 161 6.78 3.85 -2.48
C SER A 161 8.28 3.54 -2.53
N VAL A 162 8.72 2.83 -3.58
CA VAL A 162 10.13 2.51 -3.82
C VAL A 162 10.94 3.79 -4.13
N PHE A 163 10.46 4.63 -5.04
CA PHE A 163 11.20 5.81 -5.51
C PHE A 163 11.21 6.96 -4.51
N ALA A 164 10.07 7.25 -3.88
CA ALA A 164 9.95 8.30 -2.87
C ALA A 164 10.34 7.80 -1.47
N GLY A 165 10.66 6.52 -1.30
CA GLY A 165 11.03 5.95 -0.01
C GLY A 165 9.93 6.10 1.05
N MET A 166 8.67 5.79 0.68
CA MET A 166 7.52 5.87 1.58
C MET A 166 7.61 4.80 2.67
N GLY A 167 7.41 5.19 3.92
CA GLY A 167 7.24 4.33 5.09
C GLY A 167 5.85 4.47 5.70
N ASP A 168 5.62 3.86 6.85
CA ASP A 168 4.37 3.92 7.61
C ASP A 168 3.13 3.49 6.80
N ARG A 169 3.29 2.45 5.97
CA ARG A 169 2.21 1.90 5.13
C ARG A 169 1.33 0.92 5.94
N HIS A 170 0.79 1.34 7.08
CA HIS A 170 -0.16 0.55 7.87
C HIS A 170 -1.54 0.48 7.20
N LEU A 171 -2.50 -0.26 7.79
CA LEU A 171 -3.80 -0.54 7.16
C LEU A 171 -4.74 0.68 7.10
N GLU A 172 -4.45 1.76 7.81
CA GLU A 172 -5.24 3.01 7.74
C GLU A 172 -4.73 3.92 6.62
N ASN A 173 -3.42 3.88 6.32
CA ASN A 173 -2.80 4.69 5.27
C ASN A 173 -2.94 4.10 3.86
N ILE A 174 -3.62 2.95 3.74
CA ILE A 174 -3.95 2.33 2.45
C ILE A 174 -5.47 2.16 2.43
N SER A 175 -6.09 2.70 1.39
CA SER A 175 -7.52 2.66 1.16
C SER A 175 -7.83 2.15 -0.23
N VAL A 176 -9.06 1.67 -0.43
CA VAL A 176 -9.60 1.35 -1.74
C VAL A 176 -10.77 2.28 -2.01
N HIS A 177 -10.80 2.86 -3.21
CA HIS A 177 -11.93 3.65 -3.70
C HIS A 177 -13.04 2.70 -4.14
N ARG A 178 -14.10 2.59 -3.32
CA ARG A 178 -15.18 1.59 -3.46
C ARG A 178 -15.76 1.49 -4.89
N PRO A 179 -16.09 2.59 -5.58
CA PRO A 179 -16.72 2.52 -6.90
C PRO A 179 -15.82 1.92 -8.00
N THR A 180 -14.50 2.00 -7.83
CA THR A 180 -13.54 1.64 -8.91
C THR A 180 -12.67 0.43 -8.57
N GLY A 181 -12.47 0.13 -7.28
CA GLY A 181 -11.47 -0.82 -6.80
C GLY A 181 -10.02 -0.32 -6.82
N ALA A 182 -9.77 0.95 -7.15
CA ALA A 182 -8.42 1.52 -7.16
C ALA A 182 -7.85 1.69 -5.74
N VAL A 183 -6.57 1.35 -5.56
CA VAL A 183 -5.81 1.56 -4.33
C VAL A 183 -5.35 3.01 -4.22
N VAL A 184 -5.52 3.60 -3.05
CA VAL A 184 -5.13 4.98 -2.73
C VAL A 184 -4.31 4.96 -1.44
N HIS A 185 -3.09 5.48 -1.52
CA HIS A 185 -2.29 5.74 -0.33
C HIS A 185 -2.56 7.16 0.16
N ILE A 186 -2.61 7.32 1.48
CA ILE A 186 -2.74 8.62 2.15
C ILE A 186 -1.63 8.76 3.21
N ASP A 187 -1.51 9.97 3.75
CA ASP A 187 -0.51 10.37 4.76
C ASP A 187 0.92 10.08 4.30
N PHE A 188 1.64 11.10 3.86
CA PHE A 188 3.02 10.95 3.38
C PHE A 188 4.05 11.59 4.32
N SER A 189 3.70 11.75 5.60
CA SER A 189 4.58 12.32 6.64
C SER A 189 5.92 11.56 6.76
N VAL A 190 5.89 10.23 6.63
CA VAL A 190 7.04 9.32 6.63
C VAL A 190 7.49 8.97 5.20
N SER A 191 7.85 9.97 4.40
CA SER A 191 8.44 9.78 3.06
C SER A 191 9.94 10.07 3.04
N PHE A 192 10.60 9.88 1.90
CA PHE A 192 12.03 10.15 1.67
C PHE A 192 12.93 9.40 2.64
N HIS A 193 12.67 8.10 2.78
CA HIS A 193 13.43 7.16 3.61
C HIS A 193 13.43 7.48 5.11
N LYS A 194 12.52 8.36 5.60
CA LYS A 194 12.33 8.61 7.04
C LYS A 194 12.03 7.32 7.81
N GLY A 195 11.32 6.37 7.22
CA GLY A 195 11.01 5.06 7.83
C GLY A 195 12.24 4.25 8.27
N ARG A 196 13.39 4.44 7.60
CA ARG A 196 14.66 3.76 7.96
C ARG A 196 15.29 4.31 9.25
N ARG A 197 14.91 5.52 9.66
CA ARG A 197 15.43 6.23 10.85
C ARG A 197 14.55 6.07 12.09
N LEU A 198 13.44 5.34 11.99
CA LEU A 198 12.57 5.05 13.12
C LEU A 198 13.28 4.16 14.15
N LYS A 199 12.81 4.19 15.41
CA LYS A 199 13.29 3.31 16.49
C LYS A 199 13.26 1.82 16.11
N VAL A 200 12.25 1.42 15.34
CA VAL A 200 12.20 0.14 14.63
C VAL A 200 12.21 0.46 13.15
N PRO A 201 13.35 0.31 12.45
CA PRO A 201 13.45 0.67 11.05
C PRO A 201 12.52 -0.14 10.15
N GLU A 202 11.83 0.54 9.25
CA GLU A 202 11.12 -0.09 8.14
C GLU A 202 12.11 -0.42 7.02
N ARG A 203 12.33 -1.72 6.78
CA ARG A 203 13.28 -2.23 5.79
C ARG A 203 12.65 -2.61 4.45
N VAL A 204 11.34 -2.85 4.45
CA VAL A 204 10.60 -3.22 3.23
C VAL A 204 10.30 -1.96 2.40
N PRO A 205 10.47 -1.99 1.07
CA PRO A 205 10.29 -0.80 0.24
C PRO A 205 8.84 -0.49 -0.12
N MET A 206 7.94 -1.46 0.05
CA MET A 206 6.51 -1.35 -0.20
C MET A 206 5.76 -2.41 0.60
N ARG A 207 4.45 -2.21 0.78
CA ARG A 207 3.60 -3.22 1.38
C ARG A 207 3.07 -4.19 0.33
N LEU A 208 3.45 -5.47 0.43
CA LEU A 208 2.93 -6.54 -0.43
C LEU A 208 2.52 -7.76 0.41
N THR A 209 1.64 -7.53 1.38
CA THR A 209 1.15 -8.56 2.30
C THR A 209 0.09 -9.47 1.65
N ALA A 210 -0.20 -10.61 2.26
CA ALA A 210 -1.08 -11.63 1.69
C ALA A 210 -2.49 -11.12 1.32
N GLY A 211 -3.08 -10.23 2.11
CA GLY A 211 -4.37 -9.59 1.77
C GLY A 211 -4.36 -8.79 0.46
N LEU A 212 -3.27 -8.09 0.15
CA LEU A 212 -3.12 -7.39 -1.14
C LEU A 212 -2.87 -8.39 -2.27
N ARG A 213 -2.03 -9.41 -2.00
CA ARG A 213 -1.70 -10.46 -2.97
C ARG A 213 -2.91 -11.32 -3.37
N SER A 214 -3.88 -11.51 -2.47
CA SER A 214 -5.09 -12.28 -2.76
C SER A 214 -5.92 -11.66 -3.89
N VAL A 215 -5.92 -10.32 -4.01
CA VAL A 215 -6.55 -9.63 -5.13
C VAL A 215 -5.71 -9.77 -6.40
N LEU A 216 -4.39 -9.58 -6.31
CA LEU A 216 -3.47 -9.68 -7.46
C LEU A 216 -3.45 -11.08 -8.11
N GLN A 217 -3.81 -12.13 -7.36
CA GLN A 217 -4.00 -13.47 -7.92
C GLN A 217 -5.16 -13.55 -8.92
N SER A 218 -6.08 -12.60 -8.90
CA SER A 218 -7.18 -12.51 -9.87
C SER A 218 -6.74 -11.94 -11.21
N THR A 219 -5.56 -11.33 -11.28
CA THR A 219 -4.91 -10.83 -12.50
C THR A 219 -3.42 -11.25 -12.54
N PRO A 220 -3.15 -12.56 -12.71
CA PRO A 220 -1.79 -13.09 -12.61
C PRO A 220 -0.81 -12.39 -13.56
N GLY A 221 0.32 -11.93 -13.01
CA GLY A 221 1.40 -11.32 -13.78
C GLY A 221 1.23 -9.83 -14.11
N GLU A 222 0.01 -9.27 -14.06
CA GLU A 222 -0.26 -7.88 -14.44
C GLU A 222 0.52 -6.88 -13.56
N PHE A 223 0.47 -7.05 -12.23
CA PHE A 223 1.27 -6.23 -11.30
C PHE A 223 2.77 -6.29 -11.60
N ARG A 224 3.30 -7.48 -11.90
CA ARG A 224 4.74 -7.66 -12.19
C ARG A 224 5.12 -6.95 -13.48
N LYS A 225 4.32 -7.11 -14.53
CA LYS A 225 4.51 -6.43 -15.82
C LYS A 225 4.54 -4.91 -15.63
N LEU A 226 3.52 -4.36 -14.99
CA LEU A 226 3.41 -2.91 -14.75
C LEU A 226 4.56 -2.36 -13.91
N MET A 227 4.98 -3.07 -12.86
CA MET A 227 6.15 -2.68 -12.06
C MET A 227 7.44 -2.69 -12.89
N SER A 228 7.66 -3.71 -13.74
CA SER A 228 8.82 -3.77 -14.62
C SER A 228 8.81 -2.61 -15.63
N ASP A 229 7.67 -2.33 -16.24
CA ASP A 229 7.50 -1.25 -17.22
C ASP A 229 7.77 0.12 -16.57
N LEU A 230 7.21 0.37 -15.38
CA LEU A 230 7.47 1.59 -14.61
C LEU A 230 8.94 1.78 -14.30
N VAL A 231 9.64 0.73 -13.85
CA VAL A 231 11.08 0.80 -13.54
C VAL A 231 11.90 1.06 -14.80
N ALA A 232 11.60 0.38 -15.91
CA ALA A 232 12.31 0.55 -17.18
C ALA A 232 12.14 1.98 -17.71
N LYS A 233 10.90 2.49 -17.77
CA LYS A 233 10.59 3.85 -18.25
C LYS A 233 11.16 4.93 -17.33
N SER A 234 11.13 4.73 -16.01
CA SER A 234 11.72 5.68 -15.07
C SER A 234 13.24 5.80 -15.22
N ARG A 235 13.94 4.70 -15.51
CA ARG A 235 15.39 4.70 -15.79
C ARG A 235 15.72 5.39 -17.09
N TRP A 236 14.95 5.13 -18.15
CA TRP A 236 15.12 5.80 -19.44
C TRP A 236 15.01 7.32 -19.32
N ASN A 237 13.96 7.80 -18.66
CA ASN A 237 13.72 9.24 -18.47
C ASN A 237 14.73 9.93 -17.54
N ALA A 238 15.35 9.19 -16.61
CA ALA A 238 16.46 9.70 -15.81
C ALA A 238 17.74 9.86 -16.64
N GLY A 239 17.99 8.92 -17.58
CA GLY A 239 19.15 8.96 -18.47
C GLY A 239 19.12 10.14 -19.46
N THR A 240 17.95 10.46 -20.03
CA THR A 240 17.82 11.61 -20.96
C THR A 240 18.00 12.96 -20.27
N ARG A 241 17.48 13.15 -19.04
CA ARG A 241 17.64 14.42 -18.30
C ARG A 241 19.04 14.71 -17.77
N LEU A 242 19.91 13.70 -17.68
CA LEU A 242 21.30 13.87 -17.27
C LEU A 242 22.24 14.22 -18.44
N VAL A 243 21.79 14.05 -19.68
CA VAL A 243 22.59 14.34 -20.89
C VAL A 243 22.31 15.77 -21.40
N ASP A 244 21.13 16.31 -21.13
CA ASP A 244 20.73 17.67 -21.55
C ASP A 244 21.02 18.75 -20.48
N GLY A 245 21.86 18.43 -19.48
CA GLY A 245 22.11 19.25 -18.29
C GLY A 245 23.52 19.83 -18.15
N ASP A 246 24.36 19.74 -19.19
CA ASP A 246 25.70 20.35 -19.27
C ASP A 246 25.73 21.56 -20.21
#